data_AF-A0A356P8S4-F1
#
_entry.id   AF-A0A356P8S4-F1
#
_cell.length_a   1.000
_cell.length_b   1.000
_cell.length_c   1.000
_cell.angle_alpha   90.00
_cell.angle_beta   90.00
_cell.angle_gamma   90.00
#
_symmetry.space_group_name_H-M   'P 1'
#
loop_
_entity.id
_entity.type
_entity.pdbx_description
1 polymer ?
#
loop_
_entity_poly.entity_id
_entity_poly.type
_entity_poly.pdbx_seq_one_letter_code
_entity_poly.pdbx_strand_id
1 'polypeptide(L)'
;MNKETLDQWIERLFDQDRRATAKLISWVEDDIERAYIMRSVLKQTGHRMVVGITGPPGSGKSSLVEALTKLYRDNDERVGIVAVDPSSPYSGGAILGDRIRMQALIRKSGSY
;
A
#
# COMPACT_ATOMS: atom_id res chain seq x y z
N MET A 1 -11.96 -20.18 -6.47
CA MET A 1 -12.87 -19.06 -6.77
C MET A 1 -13.01 -18.99 -8.29
N ASN A 2 -14.16 -18.66 -8.86
CA ASN A 2 -14.25 -18.55 -10.32
C ASN A 2 -13.56 -17.25 -10.80
N LYS A 3 -13.11 -17.24 -12.05
CA LYS A 3 -12.40 -16.08 -12.64
C LYS A 3 -13.29 -14.84 -12.71
N GLU A 4 -14.58 -15.03 -12.97
CA GLU A 4 -15.56 -13.94 -13.04
C GLU A 4 -15.66 -13.15 -11.72
N THR A 5 -15.65 -13.85 -10.57
CA THR A 5 -15.60 -13.17 -9.26
C THR A 5 -14.28 -12.45 -9.06
N LEU A 6 -13.15 -13.05 -9.45
CA LEU A 6 -11.83 -12.40 -9.36
C LEU A 6 -11.76 -11.12 -10.19
N ASP A 7 -12.31 -11.15 -11.40
CA ASP A 7 -12.33 -10.00 -12.31
C ASP A 7 -13.16 -8.86 -11.72
N GLN A 8 -14.31 -9.14 -11.08
CA GLN A 8 -15.09 -8.13 -10.35
C GLN A 8 -14.30 -7.48 -9.20
N TRP A 9 -13.49 -8.24 -8.48
CA TRP A 9 -12.61 -7.66 -7.44
C TRP A 9 -11.52 -6.79 -8.05
N ILE A 10 -10.96 -7.18 -9.20
CA ILE A 10 -9.93 -6.44 -9.91
C ILE A 10 -10.51 -5.14 -10.50
N GLU A 11 -11.70 -5.16 -11.08
CA GLU A 11 -12.39 -3.95 -11.55
C GLU A 11 -12.56 -2.94 -10.42
N ARG A 12 -13.07 -3.40 -9.28
CA ARG A 12 -13.24 -2.56 -8.09
C ARG A 12 -11.93 -1.95 -7.59
N LEU A 13 -10.80 -2.66 -7.70
CA LEU A 13 -9.48 -2.10 -7.40
C LEU A 13 -9.17 -0.87 -8.28
N PHE A 14 -9.47 -0.93 -9.58
CA PHE A 14 -9.25 0.19 -10.50
C PHE A 14 -10.26 1.33 -10.31
N ASP A 15 -11.44 1.03 -9.75
CA ASP A 15 -12.42 2.01 -9.27
C ASP A 15 -12.08 2.62 -7.90
N GLN A 16 -10.86 2.36 -7.38
CA GLN A 16 -10.38 2.90 -6.10
C GLN A 16 -11.16 2.37 -4.88
N ASP A 17 -11.75 1.18 -4.98
CA ASP A 17 -12.42 0.54 -3.86
C ASP A 17 -11.39 0.01 -2.84
N ARG A 18 -11.31 0.69 -1.69
CA ARG A 18 -10.39 0.31 -0.60
C ARG A 18 -10.55 -1.13 -0.13
N ARG A 19 -11.78 -1.63 -0.09
CA ARG A 19 -12.05 -3.01 0.36
C ARG A 19 -11.52 -4.00 -0.66
N ALA A 20 -11.69 -3.70 -1.95
CA ALA A 20 -11.12 -4.52 -3.01
C ALA A 20 -9.59 -4.53 -2.95
N THR A 21 -8.96 -3.36 -2.80
CA THR A 21 -7.50 -3.25 -2.64
C THR A 21 -7.00 -4.08 -1.47
N ALA A 22 -7.56 -3.91 -0.27
CA ALA A 22 -7.16 -4.66 0.90
C ALA A 22 -7.36 -6.17 0.71
N LYS A 23 -8.49 -6.59 0.11
CA LYS A 23 -8.80 -8.00 -0.09
C LYS A 23 -7.86 -8.68 -1.08
N LEU A 24 -7.53 -8.00 -2.18
CA LEU A 24 -6.61 -8.50 -3.20
C LEU A 24 -5.18 -8.57 -2.67
N ILE A 25 -4.74 -7.60 -1.86
CA ILE A 25 -3.44 -7.67 -1.17
C ILE A 25 -3.39 -8.92 -0.28
N SER A 26 -4.39 -9.14 0.59
CA SER A 26 -4.42 -10.32 1.45
C SER A 26 -4.43 -11.63 0.65
N TRP A 27 -5.20 -11.73 -0.43
CA TRP A 27 -5.19 -12.93 -1.28
C TRP A 27 -3.84 -13.16 -1.95
N VAL A 28 -3.19 -12.10 -2.43
CA VAL A 28 -1.84 -12.19 -2.96
C VAL A 28 -0.89 -12.65 -1.86
N GLU A 29 -0.92 -12.08 -0.66
CA GLU A 29 -0.06 -12.49 0.46
C GLU A 29 -0.24 -13.97 0.82
N ASP A 30 -1.49 -14.43 0.92
CA ASP A 30 -1.89 -15.82 1.25
C ASP A 30 -1.72 -16.81 0.07
N ASP A 31 -1.14 -16.39 -1.05
CA ASP A 31 -0.93 -17.18 -2.27
C ASP A 31 -2.22 -17.67 -2.97
N ILE A 32 -3.36 -17.05 -2.66
CA ILE A 32 -4.66 -17.35 -3.28
C ILE A 32 -4.73 -16.70 -4.65
N GLU A 33 -4.66 -17.51 -5.72
CA GLU A 33 -4.77 -17.07 -7.11
C GLU A 33 -3.73 -15.99 -7.48
N ARG A 34 -2.58 -15.98 -6.77
CA ARG A 34 -1.53 -14.95 -6.87
C ARG A 34 -1.14 -14.66 -8.32
N ALA A 35 -0.81 -15.71 -9.07
CA ALA A 35 -0.34 -15.56 -10.45
C ALA A 35 -1.39 -14.91 -11.35
N TYR A 36 -2.67 -15.26 -11.17
CA TYR A 36 -3.77 -14.68 -11.93
C TYR A 36 -3.96 -13.20 -11.58
N ILE A 37 -4.10 -12.90 -10.28
CA ILE A 37 -4.30 -11.53 -9.78
C ILE A 37 -3.16 -10.63 -10.24
N MET A 38 -1.91 -11.03 -10.01
CA MET A 38 -0.73 -10.25 -10.37
C MET A 38 -0.67 -10.00 -11.88
N ARG A 39 -0.91 -11.02 -12.72
CA ARG A 39 -0.91 -10.84 -14.17
C ARG A 39 -2.02 -9.88 -14.64
N SER A 40 -3.20 -9.96 -14.06
CA SER A 40 -4.34 -9.11 -14.43
C SER A 40 -4.15 -7.67 -14.00
N VAL A 41 -3.58 -7.44 -12.82
CA VAL A 41 -3.23 -6.09 -12.33
C VAL A 41 -2.09 -5.51 -13.15
N LEU A 42 -1.01 -6.27 -13.39
CA LEU A 42 0.17 -5.77 -14.13
C LEU A 42 -0.13 -5.32 -15.56
N LYS A 43 -1.12 -5.93 -16.22
CA LYS A 43 -1.58 -5.50 -17.56
C LYS A 43 -2.21 -4.11 -17.57
N GLN A 44 -2.78 -3.70 -16.44
CA GLN A 44 -3.52 -2.45 -16.29
C GLN A 44 -2.69 -1.37 -15.59
N THR A 45 -1.63 -1.76 -14.88
CA THR A 45 -0.68 -0.82 -14.30
C THR A 45 0.32 -0.35 -15.36
N GLY A 46 0.43 0.97 -15.54
CA GLY A 46 1.51 1.57 -16.33
C GLY A 46 2.80 1.74 -15.53
N HIS A 47 3.77 2.46 -16.10
CA HIS A 47 4.96 2.87 -15.37
C HIS A 47 4.57 3.85 -14.25
N ARG A 48 5.01 3.55 -13.03
CA ARG A 48 4.88 4.40 -11.85
C ARG A 48 6.26 4.55 -11.22
N MET A 49 6.53 5.72 -10.65
CA MET A 49 7.76 5.95 -9.90
C MET A 49 7.70 5.15 -8.59
N VAL A 50 8.75 4.39 -8.31
CA VAL A 50 8.93 3.68 -7.04
C VAL A 50 10.21 4.18 -6.40
N VAL A 51 10.11 4.70 -5.19
CA VAL A 51 11.24 5.26 -4.43
C VAL A 51 11.45 4.44 -3.17
N GLY A 52 12.63 3.83 -3.03
CA GLY A 52 13.04 3.12 -1.81
C GLY A 52 13.67 4.09 -0.82
N ILE A 53 13.17 4.13 0.41
CA ILE A 53 13.72 4.96 1.50
C ILE A 53 14.24 4.03 2.59
N THR A 54 15.56 4.09 2.85
CA THR A 54 16.25 3.26 3.84
C THR A 54 17.20 4.10 4.70
N GLY A 55 17.69 3.54 5.80
CA GLY A 55 18.53 4.23 6.77
C GLY A 55 18.34 3.69 8.21
N PRO A 56 19.25 4.02 9.14
CA PRO A 56 19.20 3.50 10.51
C PRO A 56 17.96 3.99 11.30
N PRO A 57 17.58 3.33 12.40
CA PRO A 57 16.54 3.84 13.30
C PRO A 57 16.84 5.28 13.74
N GLY A 58 15.82 6.14 13.78
CA GLY A 58 15.99 7.55 14.16
C GLY A 58 16.53 8.49 13.07
N SER A 59 16.88 8.00 11.87
CA SER A 59 17.43 8.83 10.78
C SER A 59 16.43 9.79 10.10
N GLY A 60 15.20 9.92 10.62
CA GLY A 60 14.18 10.80 10.05
C GLY A 60 13.43 10.25 8.83
N LYS A 61 13.53 8.95 8.50
CA LYS A 61 12.83 8.34 7.33
C LYS A 61 11.34 8.65 7.31
N SER A 62 10.65 8.49 8.44
CA SER A 62 9.21 8.75 8.52
C SER A 62 8.88 10.22 8.27
N SER A 63 9.69 11.14 8.77
CA SER A 63 9.54 12.59 8.50
C SER A 63 9.75 12.90 7.02
N LEU A 64 10.72 12.25 6.37
CA LEU A 64 10.94 12.39 4.93
C LEU A 64 9.76 11.83 4.11
N VAL A 65 9.27 10.64 4.46
CA VAL A 65 8.09 10.02 3.82
C VAL A 65 6.88 10.94 3.94
N GLU A 66 6.63 11.52 5.12
CA GLU A 66 5.54 12.47 5.34
C GLU A 66 5.70 13.74 4.48
N ALA A 67 6.88 14.34 4.45
CA ALA A 67 7.16 15.53 3.64
C ALA A 67 6.97 15.27 2.13
N LEU A 68 7.47 14.15 1.62
CA LEU A 68 7.28 13.74 0.23
C LEU A 68 5.81 13.47 -0.08
N THR A 69 5.11 12.75 0.79
CA THR A 69 3.68 12.47 0.62
C THR A 69 2.88 13.75 0.53
N LYS A 70 3.16 14.73 1.39
CA LYS A 70 2.53 16.04 1.34
C LYS A 70 2.82 16.75 0.02
N LEU A 71 4.08 16.81 -0.39
CA LEU A 71 4.49 17.46 -1.65
C LEU A 71 3.75 16.91 -2.87
N TYR A 72 3.68 15.58 -3.00
CA TYR A 72 2.99 14.95 -4.13
C TYR A 72 1.46 15.14 -4.06
N ARG A 73 0.85 15.04 -2.88
CA ARG A 73 -0.58 15.31 -2.71
C ARG A 73 -0.95 16.76 -3.00
N ASP A 74 -0.09 17.71 -2.63
CA ASP A 74 -0.27 19.14 -2.94
C ASP A 74 -0.23 19.40 -4.47
N ASN A 75 0.35 18.47 -5.25
CA ASN A 75 0.34 18.47 -6.72
C ASN A 75 -0.79 17.63 -7.34
N ASP A 76 -1.80 17.22 -6.56
CA ASP A 76 -2.90 16.33 -6.98
C ASP A 76 -2.43 14.93 -7.45
N GLU A 77 -1.24 14.50 -7.01
CA GLU A 77 -0.72 13.16 -7.30
C GLU A 77 -1.15 12.15 -6.23
N ARG A 78 -1.31 10.89 -6.68
CA ARG A 78 -1.66 9.76 -5.81
C ARG A 78 -0.40 9.08 -5.28
N VAL A 79 -0.32 8.92 -3.96
CA VAL A 79 0.83 8.31 -3.27
C VAL A 79 0.40 7.03 -2.56
N GLY A 80 1.05 5.91 -2.89
CA GLY A 80 0.97 4.66 -2.12
C GLY A 80 2.23 4.48 -1.28
N ILE A 81 2.06 4.05 -0.02
CA ILE A 81 3.19 3.78 0.90
C ILE A 81 3.11 2.32 1.31
N VAL A 82 4.21 1.59 1.12
CA VAL A 82 4.39 0.22 1.60
C VAL A 82 5.53 0.22 2.60
N ALA A 83 5.23 -0.12 3.85
CA ALA A 83 6.23 -0.29 4.90
C ALA A 83 6.78 -1.72 4.85
N VAL A 84 8.11 -1.85 4.83
CA VAL A 84 8.81 -3.14 4.93
C VAL A 84 9.61 -3.13 6.22
N ASP A 85 9.13 -3.83 7.23
CA ASP A 85 9.85 -4.07 8.48
C ASP A 85 10.35 -5.52 8.46
N PRO A 86 11.68 -5.78 8.41
CA PRO A 86 12.18 -7.14 8.61
C PRO A 86 11.77 -7.54 10.02
N SER A 87 10.83 -8.48 10.13
CA SER A 87 10.27 -8.95 11.39
C SER A 87 11.34 -9.06 12.47
N SER A 88 11.30 -8.13 13.43
CA SER A 88 12.15 -8.17 14.62
C SER A 88 11.81 -9.43 15.40
N PRO A 89 12.78 -10.31 15.73
CA PRO A 89 12.51 -11.51 16.53
C PRO A 89 12.05 -11.20 17.97
N TYR A 90 11.86 -9.92 18.34
CA TYR A 90 11.69 -9.48 19.72
C TYR A 90 10.33 -8.88 20.11
N SER A 91 9.38 -8.71 19.19
CA SER A 91 8.04 -8.24 19.62
C SER A 91 6.96 -8.71 18.66
N GLY A 92 6.18 -9.71 19.06
CA GLY A 92 5.02 -10.20 18.33
C GLY A 92 3.90 -9.16 18.17
N GLY A 93 4.11 -8.16 17.31
CA GLY A 93 3.09 -7.20 16.93
C GLY A 93 3.63 -5.80 16.60
N ALA A 94 4.24 -5.64 15.41
CA ALA A 94 4.58 -4.32 14.84
C ALA A 94 3.34 -3.54 14.32
N ILE A 95 2.13 -4.07 14.50
CA ILE A 95 0.90 -3.48 13.94
C ILE A 95 0.52 -2.16 14.61
N LEU A 96 0.86 -1.95 15.89
CA LEU A 96 0.36 -0.79 16.66
C LEU A 96 1.25 0.47 16.51
N GLY A 97 2.57 0.30 16.42
CA GLY A 97 3.52 1.41 16.34
C GLY A 97 3.45 2.17 15.02
N ASP A 98 3.32 1.43 13.91
CA ASP A 98 3.19 2.01 12.57
C ASP A 98 1.83 2.65 12.33
N ARG A 99 0.75 2.10 12.92
CA ARG A 99 -0.59 2.69 12.85
C ARG A 99 -0.66 4.05 13.53
N ILE A 100 -0.04 4.23 14.70
CA ILE A 100 -0.09 5.51 15.43
C ILE A 100 0.64 6.62 14.66
N ARG A 101 1.75 6.29 13.99
CA ARG A 101 2.48 7.27 13.14
C ARG A 101 1.78 7.55 11.82
N MET A 102 1.18 6.54 11.16
CA MET A 102 0.44 6.73 9.92
C MET A 102 -0.97 7.31 10.11
N GLN A 103 -1.59 7.19 11.29
CA GLN A 103 -2.89 7.82 11.58
C GLN A 103 -2.86 9.35 11.48
N ALA A 104 -1.71 9.98 11.73
CA ALA A 104 -1.54 11.42 11.50
C ALA A 104 -1.74 11.79 10.02
N LEU A 105 -1.29 10.94 9.09
CA LEU A 105 -1.49 11.10 7.64
C LEU A 105 -2.93 10.78 7.21
N ILE A 106 -3.60 9.85 7.92
CA ILE A 106 -4.98 9.43 7.65
C ILE A 106 -6.00 10.51 8.05
N ARG A 107 -5.68 11.42 8.98
CA ARG A 107 -6.70 12.34 9.55
C ARG A 107 -6.92 13.65 8.79
N LYS A 108 -6.18 13.93 7.71
CA LYS A 108 -6.43 15.10 6.85
C LYS A 108 -6.88 14.68 5.44
N SER A 109 -8.21 14.63 5.33
CA SER A 109 -9.07 14.96 4.19
C SER A 109 -8.54 14.69 2.77
N GLY A 110 -9.29 13.89 2.01
CA GLY A 110 -9.30 13.95 0.55
C GLY A 110 -8.58 12.79 -0.14
N SER A 111 -9.38 11.83 -0.59
CA SER A 111 -9.13 10.80 -1.61
C SER A 111 -7.98 9.81 -1.36
N TYR A 112 -8.35 8.55 -1.15
CA TYR A 112 -7.48 7.38 -1.00
C TYR A 112 -7.76 6.44 -2.14
#